data_AF-A0A8D8X9W4-F1
#
_entry.id   AF-A0A8D8X9W4-F1
#
_cell.length_a   1.000
_cell.length_b   1.000
_cell.length_c   1.000
_cell.angle_alpha   90.00
_cell.angle_beta   90.00
_cell.angle_gamma   90.00
#
_symmetry.space_group_name_H-M   'P 1'
#
loop_
_entity.id
_entity.type
_entity.pdbx_description
1 polymer ?
#
loop_
_entity_poly.entity_id
_entity_poly.type
_entity_poly.pdbx_seq_one_letter_code
_entity_poly.pdbx_strand_id
1 'polypeptide(L)'
;MSSYFSKKRRSQMQTKMNTYRMESLNKFQPDRVEKIIKEVVNAHLNETTPYEPGWAKEISKEMTTEIRDKVRQLEFERYKLVCLVDIVQKSNLDMVSCASFLWNADHDRYAGFTFH
;
A
#
# COMPACT_ATOMS: atom_id res chain seq x y z
N MET A 1 4.77 58.53 -47.58
CA MET A 1 3.88 57.86 -46.61
C MET A 1 3.81 56.39 -46.98
N SER A 2 4.57 55.52 -46.30
CA SER A 2 4.52 54.06 -46.51
C SER A 2 4.17 53.40 -45.18
N SER A 3 3.14 52.56 -45.21
CA SER A 3 2.34 52.16 -44.06
C SER A 3 2.99 51.05 -43.23
N TYR A 4 2.98 51.25 -41.90
CA TYR A 4 3.36 50.27 -40.90
C TYR A 4 2.32 49.14 -40.85
N PHE A 5 2.57 48.02 -41.54
CA PHE A 5 1.81 46.78 -41.32
C PHE A 5 2.36 46.04 -40.10
N SER A 6 1.76 46.26 -38.94
CA SER A 6 2.03 45.50 -37.72
C SER A 6 1.38 44.11 -37.81
N LYS A 7 2.20 43.05 -37.91
CA LYS A 7 1.74 41.65 -37.81
C LYS A 7 1.32 41.37 -36.36
N LYS A 8 0.01 41.31 -36.12
CA LYS A 8 -0.56 40.77 -34.86
C LYS A 8 -0.09 39.33 -34.66
N ARG A 9 0.70 39.08 -33.61
CA ARG A 9 1.02 37.71 -33.14
C ARG A 9 -0.29 37.01 -32.77
N ARG A 10 -0.66 35.97 -33.50
CA ARG A 10 -1.69 35.01 -33.04
C ARG A 10 -1.21 34.45 -31.71
N SER A 11 -1.95 34.69 -30.63
CA SER A 11 -1.74 33.96 -29.38
C SER A 11 -1.93 32.48 -29.68
N GLN A 12 -0.90 31.67 -29.44
CA GLN A 12 -1.05 30.22 -29.54
C GLN A 12 -2.05 29.80 -28.46
N MET A 13 -3.21 29.30 -28.88
CA MET A 13 -4.20 28.73 -28.00
C MET A 13 -3.59 27.46 -27.41
N GLN A 14 -3.15 27.53 -26.15
CA GLN A 14 -2.51 26.41 -25.48
C GLN A 14 -3.57 25.31 -25.31
N THR A 15 -3.50 24.28 -26.17
CA THR A 15 -4.43 23.14 -26.11
C THR A 15 -4.08 22.34 -24.86
N LYS A 16 -4.75 22.62 -23.75
CA LYS A 16 -4.62 21.85 -22.51
C LYS A 16 -5.23 20.46 -22.75
N MET A 17 -4.39 19.49 -23.08
CA MET A 17 -4.79 18.09 -23.23
C MET A 17 -5.10 17.49 -21.86
N ASN A 18 -6.07 16.56 -21.82
CA ASN A 18 -6.44 15.84 -20.61
C ASN A 18 -5.25 14.99 -20.15
N THR A 19 -4.78 15.24 -18.93
CA THR A 19 -3.64 14.51 -18.31
C THR A 19 -4.06 13.18 -17.67
N TYR A 20 -5.22 12.64 -18.04
CA TYR A 20 -5.75 11.42 -17.45
C TYR A 20 -4.90 10.21 -17.88
N ARG A 21 -4.47 9.41 -16.91
CA ARG A 21 -3.68 8.19 -17.13
C ARG A 21 -4.48 6.99 -16.66
N MET A 22 -4.57 5.97 -17.50
CA MET A 22 -5.23 4.70 -17.18
C MET A 22 -4.32 3.78 -16.38
N GLU A 23 -3.01 3.81 -16.63
CA GLU A 23 -2.02 3.02 -15.90
C GLU A 23 -1.41 3.79 -14.74
N SER A 24 -1.13 3.08 -13.65
CA SER A 24 -0.42 3.60 -12.49
C SER A 24 1.08 3.58 -12.79
N LEU A 25 1.78 4.68 -12.54
CA LEU A 25 3.23 4.74 -12.68
C LEU A 25 3.92 3.99 -11.54
N ASN A 26 3.31 4.00 -10.36
CA ASN A 26 3.80 3.32 -9.17
C ASN A 26 2.77 2.29 -8.70
N LYS A 27 2.79 1.13 -9.37
CA LYS A 27 1.95 -0.01 -9.04
C LYS A 27 2.34 -0.59 -7.69
N PHE A 28 1.39 -1.25 -7.03
CA PHE A 28 1.67 -2.00 -5.80
C PHE A 28 2.74 -3.07 -6.06
N GLN A 29 3.79 -3.08 -5.24
CA GLN A 29 4.93 -4.00 -5.37
C GLN A 29 4.96 -4.94 -4.15
N PRO A 30 4.50 -6.21 -4.29
CA PRO A 30 4.44 -7.16 -3.18
C PRO A 30 5.76 -7.31 -2.43
N ASP A 31 6.88 -7.42 -3.16
CA ASP A 31 8.21 -7.63 -2.56
C ASP A 31 8.64 -6.49 -1.61
N ARG A 32 8.29 -5.24 -1.95
CA ARG A 32 8.59 -4.07 -1.09
C ARG A 32 7.72 -4.07 0.15
N VAL A 33 6.44 -4.44 -0.01
CA VAL A 33 5.48 -4.48 1.09
C VAL A 33 5.80 -5.64 2.03
N GLU A 34 6.18 -6.81 1.50
CA GLU A 34 6.58 -7.97 2.30
C GLU A 34 7.80 -7.66 3.17
N LYS A 35 8.79 -6.92 2.66
CA LYS A 35 9.93 -6.45 3.46
C LYS A 35 9.49 -5.57 4.62
N ILE A 36 8.60 -4.61 4.36
CA ILE A 36 8.03 -3.75 5.42
C ILE A 36 7.29 -4.59 6.46
N ILE A 37 6.46 -5.55 6.03
CA ILE A 37 5.72 -6.42 6.95
C ILE A 37 6.70 -7.21 7.82
N LYS A 38 7.72 -7.83 7.24
CA LYS A 38 8.76 -8.57 7.98
C LYS A 38 9.50 -7.69 8.96
N GLU A 39 9.91 -6.50 8.55
CA GLU A 39 10.63 -5.55 9.41
C GLU A 39 9.77 -5.13 10.61
N VAL A 40 8.50 -4.79 10.40
CA VAL A 40 7.58 -4.41 11.49
C VAL A 40 7.33 -5.60 12.42
N VAL A 41 6.98 -6.76 11.87
CA VAL A 41 6.67 -7.94 12.69
C VAL A 41 7.87 -8.37 13.52
N ASN A 42 9.07 -8.41 12.95
CA ASN A 42 10.30 -8.78 13.69
C ASN A 42 10.76 -7.70 14.68
N ALA A 43 10.32 -6.45 14.55
CA ALA A 43 10.61 -5.40 15.52
C ALA A 43 9.74 -5.52 16.79
N HIS A 44 8.50 -5.98 16.65
CA HIS A 44 7.54 -6.12 17.76
C HIS A 44 7.53 -7.52 18.37
N LEU A 45 7.71 -8.56 17.55
CA LEU A 45 7.67 -9.96 17.98
C LEU A 45 9.06 -10.57 17.85
N ASN A 46 9.46 -11.34 18.86
CA ASN A 46 10.65 -12.20 18.81
C ASN A 46 10.28 -13.62 19.25
N GLU A 47 11.19 -14.58 19.02
CA GLU A 47 10.98 -16.01 19.33
C GLU A 47 10.67 -16.29 20.82
N THR A 48 10.98 -15.33 21.70
CA THR A 48 10.81 -15.45 23.15
C THR A 48 9.61 -14.66 23.70
N THR A 49 8.91 -13.90 22.87
CA THR A 49 7.80 -13.05 23.33
C THR A 49 6.60 -13.92 23.74
N PRO A 50 6.21 -13.94 25.03
CA PRO A 50 5.08 -14.74 25.47
C PRO A 50 3.76 -14.14 24.96
N TYR A 51 2.81 -15.01 24.62
CA TYR A 51 1.46 -14.57 24.25
C TYR A 51 0.69 -14.08 25.48
N GLU A 52 0.23 -12.84 25.45
CA GLU A 52 -0.70 -12.26 26.44
C GLU A 52 -1.87 -11.62 25.68
N PRO A 53 -3.14 -11.99 25.94
CA PRO A 53 -4.29 -11.54 25.15
C PRO A 53 -4.49 -10.02 25.07
N GLY A 54 -4.29 -9.29 26.17
CA GLY A 54 -4.45 -7.84 26.21
C GLY A 54 -3.43 -7.12 25.34
N TRP A 55 -2.16 -7.47 25.54
CA TRP A 55 -1.02 -6.99 24.79
C TRP A 55 -1.11 -7.39 23.31
N ALA A 56 -1.51 -8.63 22.99
CA ALA A 56 -1.70 -9.10 21.62
C ALA A 56 -2.73 -8.26 20.85
N LYS A 57 -3.81 -7.82 21.52
CA LYS A 57 -4.80 -6.92 20.93
C LYS A 57 -4.25 -5.51 20.68
N GLU A 58 -3.43 -4.99 21.58
CA GLU A 58 -2.84 -3.66 21.42
C GLU A 58 -1.76 -3.66 20.33
N ILE A 59 -0.85 -4.62 20.39
CA ILE A 59 0.27 -4.74 19.45
C ILE A 59 -0.20 -5.07 18.02
N SER A 60 -1.26 -5.87 17.85
CA SER A 60 -1.85 -6.11 16.52
C SER A 60 -2.39 -4.83 15.89
N LYS A 61 -3.06 -3.97 16.67
CA LYS A 61 -3.57 -2.68 16.20
C LYS A 61 -2.43 -1.71 15.87
N GLU A 62 -1.38 -1.70 16.70
CA GLU A 62 -0.19 -0.89 16.48
C GLU A 62 0.55 -1.32 15.20
N MET A 63 0.88 -2.61 15.07
CA MET A 63 1.51 -3.17 13.87
C MET A 63 0.67 -2.92 12.61
N THR A 64 -0.66 -3.09 12.67
CA THR A 64 -1.55 -2.80 11.53
C THR A 64 -1.42 -1.33 11.10
N THR A 65 -1.38 -0.42 12.06
CA THR A 65 -1.25 1.01 11.81
C THR A 65 0.12 1.34 11.22
N GLU A 66 1.18 0.80 11.80
CA GLU A 66 2.55 1.02 11.35
C GLU A 66 2.80 0.47 9.94
N ILE A 67 2.35 -0.77 9.66
CA ILE A 67 2.46 -1.38 8.32
C ILE A 67 1.70 -0.52 7.32
N ARG A 68 0.45 -0.16 7.60
CA ARG A 68 -0.35 0.69 6.72
C ARG A 68 0.34 2.01 6.41
N ASP A 69 0.90 2.67 7.42
CA ASP A 69 1.51 3.98 7.29
C ASP A 69 2.85 3.90 6.53
N LYS A 70 3.69 2.89 6.80
CA LYS A 70 4.91 2.62 6.02
C LYS A 70 4.61 2.27 4.57
N VAL A 71 3.59 1.45 4.30
CA VAL A 71 3.17 1.12 2.93
C VAL A 71 2.64 2.36 2.22
N ARG A 72 1.93 3.24 2.93
CA ARG A 72 1.43 4.51 2.37
C ARG A 72 2.58 5.45 1.95
N GLN A 73 3.72 5.42 2.66
CA GLN A 73 4.93 6.18 2.29
C GLN A 73 5.59 5.69 1.00
N LEU A 74 5.24 4.50 0.49
CA LEU A 74 5.69 4.05 -0.82
C LEU A 74 4.95 4.72 -1.97
N GLU A 75 3.91 5.51 -1.68
CA GLU A 75 3.15 6.34 -2.63
C GLU A 75 2.60 5.57 -3.83
N PHE A 76 2.08 4.35 -3.60
CA PHE A 76 1.41 3.59 -4.64
C PHE A 76 0.19 4.35 -5.16
N GLU A 77 0.10 4.54 -6.48
CA GLU A 77 -0.93 5.39 -7.07
C GLU A 77 -2.24 4.61 -7.25
N ARG A 78 -3.35 5.22 -6.78
CA ARG A 78 -4.74 4.76 -7.00
C ARG A 78 -5.09 3.42 -6.35
N TYR A 79 -4.48 3.12 -5.20
CA TYR A 79 -4.81 1.93 -4.40
C TYR A 79 -5.61 2.28 -3.15
N LYS A 80 -6.55 1.40 -2.80
CA LYS A 80 -7.11 1.31 -1.45
C LYS A 80 -6.40 0.14 -0.76
N LEU A 81 -5.84 0.40 0.42
CA LEU A 81 -5.08 -0.60 1.16
C LEU A 81 -5.95 -1.23 2.25
N VAL A 82 -5.91 -2.55 2.33
CA VAL A 82 -6.48 -3.33 3.44
C VAL A 82 -5.32 -4.05 4.11
N CYS A 83 -5.21 -3.90 5.42
CA CYS A 83 -4.19 -4.56 6.24
C CYS A 83 -4.90 -5.38 7.31
N LEU A 84 -4.54 -6.66 7.40
CA LEU A 84 -5.07 -7.62 8.37
C LEU A 84 -3.87 -8.16 9.16
N VAL A 85 -3.97 -8.15 10.49
CA VAL A 85 -2.96 -8.70 11.39
C VAL A 85 -3.69 -9.55 12.42
N ASP A 86 -3.40 -10.84 12.39
CA ASP A 86 -3.95 -11.81 13.33
C ASP A 86 -2.81 -12.33 14.21
N ILE A 87 -2.96 -12.21 15.53
CA ILE A 87 -2.04 -12.79 16.52
C ILE A 87 -2.84 -13.81 17.30
N VAL A 88 -2.37 -15.06 17.27
CA VAL A 88 -3.09 -16.18 17.87
C VAL A 88 -2.16 -16.99 18.75
N GLN A 89 -2.70 -17.47 19.86
CA GLN A 89 -1.96 -18.30 20.80
C GLN A 89 -1.55 -19.61 20.13
N LYS A 90 -0.26 -19.92 20.18
CA LYS A 90 0.26 -21.23 19.81
C LYS A 90 -0.25 -22.26 20.82
N SER A 91 -1.22 -23.05 20.40
CA SER A 91 -1.83 -24.14 21.17
C SER A 91 -1.81 -25.42 20.34
N ASN A 92 -2.24 -26.54 20.90
CA ASN A 92 -2.33 -27.82 20.18
C ASN A 92 -3.55 -27.90 19.23
N LEU A 93 -4.04 -26.76 18.75
CA LEU A 93 -5.18 -26.63 17.86
C LEU A 93 -4.75 -25.99 16.55
N ASP A 94 -5.29 -26.51 15.45
CA ASP A 94 -5.05 -25.96 14.11
C ASP A 94 -5.91 -24.71 13.88
N MET A 95 -5.32 -23.73 13.20
CA MET A 95 -6.01 -22.54 12.75
C MET A 95 -5.82 -22.36 11.25
N VAL A 96 -6.92 -22.05 10.55
CA VAL A 96 -6.90 -21.67 9.14
C VAL A 96 -7.48 -20.26 9.02
N SER A 97 -6.70 -19.34 8.46
CA SER A 97 -7.18 -18.00 8.09
C SER A 97 -7.39 -17.95 6.57
N CYS A 98 -8.60 -17.60 6.15
CA CYS A 98 -8.98 -17.50 4.74
C CYS A 98 -9.59 -16.12 4.47
N ALA A 99 -9.10 -15.46 3.43
CA ALA A 99 -9.65 -14.19 2.96
C ALA A 99 -10.04 -14.31 1.48
N SER A 100 -11.32 -14.09 1.19
CA SER A 100 -11.89 -14.23 -0.16
C SER A 100 -12.29 -12.86 -0.70
N PHE A 101 -11.85 -12.54 -1.92
CA PHE A 101 -12.10 -11.24 -2.56
C PHE A 101 -12.49 -11.42 -4.03
N LEU A 102 -13.31 -10.49 -4.54
CA LEU A 102 -13.49 -10.34 -5.98
C LEU A 102 -12.22 -9.69 -6.55
N TRP A 103 -11.38 -10.47 -7.20
CA TRP A 103 -10.00 -10.11 -7.55
C TRP A 103 -9.85 -9.74 -9.03
N ASN A 104 -9.23 -8.59 -9.31
CA ASN A 104 -8.74 -8.23 -10.62
C ASN A 104 -7.24 -8.61 -10.77
N ALA A 105 -6.95 -9.56 -11.67
CA ALA A 105 -5.60 -10.06 -11.91
C ALA A 105 -4.60 -9.00 -12.43
N ASP A 106 -5.05 -7.87 -12.97
CA ASP A 106 -4.17 -6.83 -13.52
C ASP A 106 -3.86 -5.72 -12.51
N HIS A 107 -4.76 -5.51 -11.55
CA HIS A 107 -4.71 -4.34 -10.66
C HIS A 107 -4.54 -4.72 -9.20
N ASP A 108 -5.21 -5.78 -8.74
CA ASP A 108 -5.17 -6.16 -7.34
C ASP A 108 -3.90 -6.99 -7.05
N ARG A 109 -3.27 -6.70 -5.92
CA ARG A 109 -2.04 -7.36 -5.46
C ARG A 109 -2.10 -7.49 -3.94
N TYR A 110 -1.43 -8.53 -3.42
CA TYR A 110 -1.37 -8.82 -1.99
C TYR A 110 0.07 -9.18 -1.62
N ALA A 111 0.40 -8.97 -0.34
CA ALA A 111 1.64 -9.40 0.27
C ALA A 111 1.31 -9.89 1.67
N GLY A 112 2.02 -10.92 2.14
CA GLY A 112 1.77 -11.53 3.44
C GLY A 112 3.05 -12.09 4.03
N PHE A 113 3.04 -12.23 5.35
CA PHE A 113 4.12 -12.85 6.09
C PHE A 113 3.53 -13.61 7.27
N THR A 114 4.10 -14.76 7.57
CA THR A 114 3.72 -15.59 8.72
C THR A 114 4.94 -15.75 9.61
N PHE A 115 4.75 -15.43 10.89
CA PHE A 115 5.73 -15.60 11.95
C PHE A 115 5.33 -16.84 12.78
N HIS A 116 6.32 -17.65 13.20
CA HIS A 116 6.11 -19.00 13.77
C HIS A 116 6.71 -19.17 15.16
#